data_AF-A0A0W4ZNX6-F1
#
_entry.id   AF-A0A0W4ZNX6-F1
#
_cell.length_a   1.000
_cell.length_b   1.000
_cell.length_c   1.000
_cell.angle_alpha   90.00
_cell.angle_beta   90.00
_cell.angle_gamma   90.00
#
_symmetry.space_group_name_H-M   'P 1'
#
loop_
_entity.id
_entity.type
_entity.pdbx_description
1 polymer ?
#
loop_
_entity_poly.entity_id
_entity_poly.type
_entity_poly.pdbx_seq_one_letter_code
_entity_poly.pdbx_strand_id
1 'polypeptide(L)'
;MSKILHVKNIFKFLLLNIITISLIVLTLIIILLRYNYYYQRSPVLTLSITNSLLGGVSNMSAQTISGIQFRLKRIDPFISKKNEYGVENIELSNSYNKNFYSRSSAFSFSQLIRFMSYSFFMTPIQHWWYSFLGQLTLNSRTSDTIELVKRILMDQFLFAPIGLVFFLIFMSLTEELNKKKLKNRFRQDYISILKVNYCVWPIIQLINFKYIPLKYQIPFLNSVSVFWTIYLSMNDSKMSL
;
A
#
# COMPACT_ATOMS: atom_id res chain seq x y z
N MET A 1 24.84 -26.84 15.88
CA MET A 1 24.32 -25.84 16.86
C MET A 1 23.84 -24.53 16.22
N SER A 2 24.59 -23.92 15.29
CA SER A 2 24.22 -22.68 14.58
C SER A 2 22.88 -22.72 13.80
N LYS A 3 22.58 -23.82 13.08
CA LYS A 3 21.31 -23.96 12.32
C LYS A 3 20.05 -23.96 13.20
N ILE A 4 20.10 -24.55 14.40
CA ILE A 4 18.94 -24.67 15.30
C ILE A 4 18.61 -23.33 15.98
N LEU A 5 19.64 -22.57 16.36
CA LEU A 5 19.48 -21.18 16.85
C LEU A 5 18.87 -20.28 15.76
N HIS A 6 19.27 -20.48 14.51
CA HIS A 6 18.74 -19.72 13.39
C HIS A 6 17.25 -20.03 13.12
N VAL A 7 16.81 -21.28 13.31
CA VAL A 7 15.40 -21.71 13.17
C VAL A 7 14.52 -21.19 14.31
N LYS A 8 14.99 -21.22 15.56
CA LYS A 8 14.26 -20.64 16.71
C LYS A 8 14.00 -19.13 16.55
N ASN A 9 14.99 -18.39 16.04
CA ASN A 9 14.82 -16.96 15.78
C ASN A 9 13.84 -16.66 14.63
N ILE A 10 13.68 -17.57 13.66
CA ILE A 10 12.70 -17.45 12.57
C ILE A 10 11.28 -17.58 13.10
N PHE A 11 11.01 -18.59 13.93
CA PHE A 11 9.69 -18.80 14.51
C PHE A 11 9.30 -17.64 15.42
N LYS A 12 10.26 -17.11 16.19
CA LYS A 12 10.04 -15.95 17.07
C LYS A 12 9.66 -14.67 16.29
N PHE A 13 10.29 -14.43 15.14
CA PHE A 13 9.95 -13.30 14.25
C PHE A 13 8.57 -13.45 13.61
N LEU A 14 8.24 -14.62 13.06
CA LEU A 14 6.93 -14.87 12.46
C LEU A 14 5.81 -14.78 13.50
N LEU A 15 6.03 -15.34 14.69
CA LEU A 15 5.07 -15.26 15.79
C LEU A 15 4.84 -13.80 16.21
N LEU A 16 5.89 -13.00 16.33
CA LEU A 16 5.78 -11.57 16.66
C LEU A 16 4.97 -10.79 15.60
N ASN A 17 5.20 -11.05 14.30
CA ASN A 17 4.43 -10.43 13.23
C ASN A 17 2.97 -10.85 13.24
N ILE A 18 2.67 -12.14 13.45
CA ILE A 18 1.29 -12.64 13.51
C ILE A 18 0.55 -12.02 14.69
N ILE A 19 1.17 -11.97 15.87
CA ILE A 19 0.58 -11.36 17.07
C ILE A 19 0.29 -9.87 16.83
N THR A 20 1.24 -9.14 16.25
CA THR A 20 1.08 -7.69 16.01
C THR A 20 0.05 -7.39 14.91
N ILE A 21 -0.01 -8.18 13.84
CA ILE A 21 -1.09 -8.10 12.84
C ILE A 21 -2.44 -8.36 13.50
N SER A 22 -2.55 -9.44 14.29
CA SER A 22 -3.81 -9.78 14.97
C SER A 22 -4.27 -8.65 15.90
N LEU A 23 -3.35 -8.00 16.60
CA LEU A 23 -3.67 -6.89 17.50
C LEU A 23 -4.16 -5.65 16.72
N ILE A 24 -3.53 -5.31 15.60
CA ILE A 24 -3.96 -4.21 14.73
C ILE A 24 -5.31 -4.51 14.06
N VAL A 25 -5.53 -5.75 13.63
CA VAL A 25 -6.80 -6.17 13.04
C VAL A 25 -7.91 -6.13 14.09
N LEU A 26 -7.63 -6.55 15.33
CA LEU A 26 -8.58 -6.47 16.43
C LEU A 26 -8.98 -5.01 16.73
N THR A 27 -8.00 -4.10 16.85
CA THR A 27 -8.30 -2.67 17.08
C THR A 27 -9.07 -2.06 15.91
N LEU A 28 -8.75 -2.46 14.68
CA LEU A 28 -9.49 -2.06 13.49
C LEU A 28 -10.95 -2.55 13.53
N ILE A 29 -11.19 -3.81 13.90
CA ILE A 29 -12.55 -4.36 14.05
C ILE A 29 -13.33 -3.56 15.09
N ILE A 30 -12.73 -3.27 16.26
CA ILE A 30 -13.39 -2.48 17.32
C ILE A 30 -13.79 -1.10 16.80
N ILE A 31 -12.91 -0.42 16.04
CA ILE A 31 -13.20 0.88 15.44
C ILE A 31 -14.30 0.77 14.39
N LEU A 32 -14.27 -0.28 13.56
CA LEU A 32 -15.29 -0.51 12.51
C LEU A 32 -16.69 -0.76 13.10
N LEU A 33 -16.79 -1.50 14.20
CA LEU A 33 -18.06 -1.77 14.89
C LEU A 33 -18.76 -0.49 15.38
N ARG A 34 -17.99 0.56 15.67
CA ARG A 34 -18.51 1.88 16.11
C ARG A 34 -18.19 3.00 15.12
N TYR A 35 -17.88 2.66 13.87
CA TYR A 35 -17.37 3.61 12.89
C TYR A 35 -18.31 4.79 12.67
N ASN A 36 -19.61 4.52 12.50
CA ASN A 36 -20.60 5.58 12.26
C ASN A 36 -20.65 6.59 13.40
N TYR A 37 -20.55 6.13 14.65
CA TYR A 37 -20.55 6.98 15.83
C TYR A 37 -19.32 7.91 15.86
N TYR A 38 -18.12 7.35 15.66
CA TYR A 38 -16.89 8.14 15.64
C TYR A 38 -16.83 9.09 14.44
N TYR A 39 -17.24 8.62 13.26
CA TYR A 39 -17.24 9.42 12.04
C TYR A 39 -18.15 10.64 12.15
N GLN A 40 -19.33 10.51 12.77
CA GLN A 40 -20.23 11.64 12.99
C GLN A 40 -19.65 12.70 13.94
N ARG A 41 -18.85 12.28 14.94
CA ARG A 41 -18.24 13.20 15.90
C ARG A 41 -16.99 13.89 15.34
N SER A 42 -16.14 13.14 14.65
CA SER A 42 -14.89 13.64 14.08
C SER A 42 -14.49 12.84 12.83
N PRO A 43 -14.98 13.23 11.63
CA PRO A 43 -14.83 12.42 10.42
C PRO A 43 -13.36 12.26 10.01
N VAL A 44 -12.60 13.36 9.96
CA VAL A 44 -11.20 13.37 9.55
C VAL A 44 -10.35 12.51 10.48
N LEU A 45 -10.50 12.66 11.80
CA LEU A 45 -9.72 11.92 12.79
C LEU A 45 -10.03 10.42 12.72
N THR A 46 -11.33 10.07 12.64
CA THR A 46 -11.76 8.67 12.53
C THR A 46 -11.18 8.00 11.30
N LEU A 47 -11.23 8.69 10.15
CA LEU A 47 -10.62 8.22 8.92
C LEU A 47 -9.10 8.09 9.08
N SER A 48 -8.41 9.10 9.62
CA SER A 48 -6.95 9.08 9.77
C SER A 48 -6.47 7.92 10.65
N ILE A 49 -7.14 7.65 11.76
CA ILE A 49 -6.80 6.50 12.63
C ILE A 49 -7.07 5.18 11.89
N THR A 50 -8.24 5.05 11.25
CA THR A 50 -8.62 3.82 10.53
C THR A 50 -7.62 3.51 9.42
N ASN A 51 -7.25 4.50 8.62
CA ASN A 51 -6.30 4.32 7.53
C ASN A 51 -4.86 4.13 8.02
N SER A 52 -4.48 4.75 9.14
CA SER A 52 -3.19 4.49 9.79
C SER A 52 -3.06 3.00 10.16
N LEU A 53 -4.10 2.42 10.77
CA LEU A 53 -4.13 1.00 11.10
C LEU A 53 -4.12 0.11 9.85
N LEU A 54 -4.90 0.44 8.81
CA LEU A 54 -4.85 -0.28 7.52
C LEU A 54 -3.46 -0.23 6.86
N GLY A 55 -2.81 0.93 6.88
CA GLY A 55 -1.43 1.08 6.42
C GLY A 55 -0.45 0.21 7.20
N GLY A 56 -0.66 0.08 8.51
CA GLY A 56 0.06 -0.85 9.37
C GLY A 56 -0.11 -2.31 8.95
N VAL A 57 -1.36 -2.76 8.75
CA VAL A 57 -1.68 -4.12 8.27
C VAL A 57 -1.03 -4.40 6.92
N SER A 58 -1.14 -3.46 5.97
CA SER A 58 -0.54 -3.56 4.63
C SER A 58 0.96 -3.83 4.72
N ASN A 59 1.67 -2.98 5.47
CA ASN A 59 3.11 -3.10 5.61
C ASN A 59 3.55 -4.35 6.37
N MET A 60 2.84 -4.75 7.43
CA MET A 60 3.15 -5.99 8.15
C MET A 60 2.94 -7.23 7.31
N SER A 61 1.89 -7.24 6.49
CA SER A 61 1.62 -8.34 5.56
C SER A 61 2.77 -8.48 4.56
N ALA A 62 3.24 -7.36 3.99
CA ALA A 62 4.39 -7.34 3.10
C ALA A 62 5.71 -7.79 3.78
N GLN A 63 5.97 -7.33 5.01
CA GLN A 63 7.15 -7.76 5.79
C GLN A 63 7.10 -9.26 6.10
N THR A 64 5.92 -9.80 6.38
CA THR A 64 5.72 -11.23 6.66
C THR A 64 6.02 -12.07 5.44
N ILE A 65 5.44 -11.70 4.29
CA ILE A 65 5.67 -12.42 3.02
C ILE A 65 7.14 -12.31 2.60
N SER A 66 7.74 -11.11 2.63
CA SER A 66 9.16 -10.92 2.33
C SER A 66 10.08 -11.73 3.25
N GLY A 67 9.75 -11.79 4.53
CA GLY A 67 10.46 -12.58 5.52
C GLY A 67 10.40 -14.08 5.21
N ILE A 68 9.23 -14.60 4.83
CA ILE A 68 9.07 -16.00 4.40
C ILE A 68 9.91 -16.27 3.15
N GLN A 69 9.82 -15.41 2.13
CA GLN A 69 10.54 -15.57 0.87
C GLN A 69 12.06 -15.59 1.03
N PHE A 70 12.61 -14.65 1.80
CA PHE A 70 14.05 -14.59 2.05
C PHE A 70 14.57 -15.88 2.71
N ARG A 71 13.73 -16.55 3.52
CA ARG A 71 14.07 -17.79 4.20
C ARG A 71 13.91 -19.01 3.30
N LEU A 72 12.88 -19.07 2.45
CA LEU A 72 12.72 -20.12 1.43
C LEU A 72 13.93 -20.14 0.47
N LYS A 73 14.41 -18.97 0.02
CA LYS A 73 15.62 -18.87 -0.83
C LYS A 73 16.92 -19.37 -0.17
N ARG A 74 16.98 -19.43 1.16
CA ARG A 74 18.16 -20.01 1.86
C ARG A 74 18.09 -21.53 1.97
N ILE A 75 16.92 -22.13 1.80
CA ILE A 75 16.72 -23.59 1.89
C ILE A 75 17.04 -24.25 0.54
N ASP A 76 16.66 -23.61 -0.58
CA ASP A 76 16.92 -24.12 -1.94
C ASP A 76 17.84 -23.20 -2.76
N PRO A 77 19.18 -23.32 -2.65
CA PRO A 77 20.11 -22.56 -3.48
C PRO A 77 20.11 -22.99 -4.98
N PHE A 78 19.50 -24.12 -5.33
CA PHE A 78 19.58 -24.70 -6.68
C PHE A 78 18.58 -24.08 -7.68
N ILE A 79 17.47 -23.50 -7.21
CA ILE A 79 16.41 -22.91 -8.06
C ILE A 79 16.84 -21.53 -8.60
N SER A 80 17.69 -20.80 -7.87
CA SER A 80 18.07 -19.43 -8.22
C SER A 80 18.93 -19.29 -9.49
N LYS A 81 19.52 -20.38 -10.00
CA LYS A 81 20.46 -20.33 -11.14
C LYS A 81 19.80 -20.49 -12.52
N LYS A 82 18.52 -20.88 -12.56
CA LYS A 82 17.81 -21.21 -13.82
C LYS A 82 17.08 -20.02 -14.46
N ASN A 83 16.85 -18.93 -13.71
CA ASN A 83 15.95 -17.84 -14.13
C ASN A 83 16.67 -16.63 -14.77
N GLU A 84 17.98 -16.72 -15.03
CA GLU A 84 18.78 -15.59 -15.54
C GLU A 84 18.67 -15.39 -17.07
N TYR A 85 17.98 -16.27 -17.81
CA TYR A 85 17.97 -16.28 -19.29
C TYR A 85 16.62 -15.95 -19.97
N GLY A 86 15.56 -15.55 -19.25
CA GLY A 86 14.21 -15.51 -19.85
C GLY A 86 13.31 -14.31 -19.55
N VAL A 87 13.78 -13.24 -18.90
CA VAL A 87 12.86 -12.25 -18.29
C VAL A 87 13.25 -10.82 -18.64
N GLU A 88 13.12 -10.42 -19.91
CA GLU A 88 13.38 -9.01 -20.30
C GLU A 88 12.13 -8.12 -20.17
N ASN A 89 10.92 -8.71 -20.08
CA ASN A 89 9.66 -7.94 -20.09
C ASN A 89 8.95 -7.80 -18.72
N ILE A 90 9.45 -8.43 -17.66
CA ILE A 90 8.81 -8.45 -16.32
C ILE A 90 9.66 -7.76 -15.23
N GLU A 91 10.85 -7.25 -15.57
CA GLU A 91 11.74 -6.56 -14.62
C GLU A 91 11.23 -5.18 -14.16
N LEU A 92 10.34 -4.56 -14.94
CA LEU A 92 9.81 -3.20 -14.67
C LEU A 92 8.88 -3.12 -13.45
N SER A 93 8.07 -4.16 -13.19
CA SER A 93 7.29 -4.26 -11.94
C SER A 93 8.16 -4.67 -10.75
N ASN A 94 9.23 -5.44 -11.01
CA ASN A 94 10.13 -5.95 -9.99
C ASN A 94 11.06 -4.87 -9.41
N SER A 95 11.44 -3.85 -10.18
CA SER A 95 12.28 -2.73 -9.69
C SER A 95 11.56 -1.87 -8.64
N TYR A 96 10.26 -1.61 -8.85
CA TYR A 96 9.41 -0.89 -7.90
C TYR A 96 9.28 -1.62 -6.55
N ASN A 97 8.97 -2.92 -6.61
CA ASN A 97 8.78 -3.74 -5.40
C ASN A 97 10.08 -3.95 -4.62
N LYS A 98 11.23 -4.12 -5.31
CA LYS A 98 12.54 -4.45 -4.71
C LYS A 98 13.01 -3.44 -3.65
N ASN A 99 12.63 -2.17 -3.81
CA ASN A 99 13.15 -1.07 -2.99
C ASN A 99 12.14 -0.54 -1.98
N PHE A 100 10.83 -0.79 -2.16
CA PHE A 100 9.79 -0.22 -1.29
C PHE A 100 9.52 -1.07 -0.06
N TYR A 101 9.53 -2.39 -0.23
CA TYR A 101 9.61 -3.34 0.86
C TYR A 101 11.06 -3.78 0.98
N SER A 102 11.83 -3.05 1.78
CA SER A 102 13.23 -3.39 2.03
C SER A 102 13.35 -4.89 2.32
N ARG A 103 14.23 -5.56 1.58
CA ARG A 103 14.47 -7.01 1.58
C ARG A 103 15.18 -7.44 2.88
N SER A 104 14.64 -7.02 4.02
CA SER A 104 15.24 -7.22 5.33
C SER A 104 14.69 -8.49 5.95
N SER A 105 15.59 -9.32 6.46
CA SER A 105 15.25 -10.59 7.12
C SER A 105 14.67 -10.41 8.54
N ALA A 106 14.45 -9.16 8.96
CA ALA A 106 14.06 -8.75 10.31
C ALA A 106 12.96 -7.68 10.29
N PHE A 107 12.18 -7.64 11.37
CA PHE A 107 11.07 -6.70 11.56
C PHE A 107 11.58 -5.26 11.54
N SER A 108 11.03 -4.44 10.65
CA SER A 108 11.34 -3.03 10.56
C SER A 108 10.21 -2.21 11.16
N PHE A 109 10.37 -1.85 12.43
CA PHE A 109 9.44 -0.97 13.14
C PHE A 109 9.43 0.44 12.53
N SER A 110 10.58 0.91 12.06
CA SER A 110 10.69 2.19 11.35
C SER A 110 9.83 2.21 10.09
N GLN A 111 9.86 1.13 9.30
CA GLN A 111 9.02 1.01 8.11
C GLN A 111 7.53 0.97 8.47
N LEU A 112 7.16 0.27 9.55
CA LEU A 112 5.79 0.26 10.06
C LEU A 112 5.28 1.66 10.38
N ILE A 113 6.03 2.41 11.20
CA ILE A 113 5.64 3.77 11.58
C ILE A 113 5.52 4.67 10.35
N ARG A 114 6.43 4.57 9.37
CA ARG A 114 6.36 5.39 8.16
C ARG A 114 5.06 5.19 7.39
N PHE A 115 4.64 3.95 7.17
CA PHE A 115 3.38 3.66 6.46
C PHE A 115 2.15 4.11 7.24
N MET A 116 2.15 3.90 8.56
CA MET A 116 1.08 4.35 9.45
C MET A 116 0.97 5.89 9.45
N SER A 117 2.10 6.58 9.58
CA SER A 117 2.19 8.05 9.56
C SER A 117 1.78 8.62 8.20
N TYR A 118 2.27 8.07 7.09
CA TYR A 118 1.87 8.50 5.75
C TYR A 118 0.34 8.41 5.59
N SER A 119 -0.25 7.26 5.96
CA SER A 119 -1.69 7.03 5.85
C SER A 119 -2.48 7.99 6.74
N PHE A 120 -1.99 8.26 7.96
CA PHE A 120 -2.60 9.20 8.89
C PHE A 120 -2.65 10.63 8.34
N PHE A 121 -1.53 11.13 7.80
CA PHE A 121 -1.40 12.51 7.29
C PHE A 121 -1.96 12.70 5.87
N MET A 122 -1.99 11.66 5.05
CA MET A 122 -2.57 11.74 3.70
C MET A 122 -4.10 11.69 3.73
N THR A 123 -4.69 11.08 4.76
CA THR A 123 -6.14 10.91 4.87
C THR A 123 -6.94 12.23 4.90
N PRO A 124 -6.55 13.29 5.64
CA PRO A 124 -7.24 14.58 5.59
C PRO A 124 -7.28 15.18 4.19
N ILE A 125 -6.17 15.06 3.45
CA ILE A 125 -6.06 15.54 2.06
C ILE A 125 -7.01 14.75 1.16
N GLN A 126 -7.05 13.42 1.30
CA GLN A 126 -7.99 12.54 0.59
C GLN A 126 -9.44 12.84 0.93
N HIS A 127 -9.74 13.11 2.21
CA HIS A 127 -11.09 13.45 2.68
C HIS A 127 -11.57 14.76 2.05
N TRP A 128 -10.72 15.79 2.05
CA TRP A 128 -11.03 17.04 1.38
C TRP A 128 -11.23 16.84 -0.13
N TRP A 129 -10.33 16.08 -0.78
CA TRP A 129 -10.41 15.80 -2.21
C TRP A 129 -11.71 15.07 -2.61
N TYR A 130 -12.09 14.00 -1.91
CA TYR A 130 -13.32 13.28 -2.23
C TYR A 130 -14.58 14.05 -1.88
N SER A 131 -14.54 14.89 -0.83
CA SER A 131 -15.63 15.81 -0.54
C SER A 131 -15.80 16.83 -1.67
N PHE A 132 -14.70 17.40 -2.17
CA PHE A 132 -14.70 18.30 -3.32
C PHE A 132 -15.25 17.62 -4.59
N LEU A 133 -14.77 16.42 -4.92
CA LEU A 133 -15.28 15.66 -6.06
C LEU A 133 -16.78 15.33 -5.94
N GLY A 134 -17.28 15.09 -4.71
CA GLY A 134 -18.71 14.88 -4.47
C GLY A 134 -19.54 16.16 -4.60
N GLN A 135 -19.01 17.32 -4.19
CA GLN A 135 -19.70 18.61 -4.35
C GLN A 135 -19.80 19.04 -5.82
N LEU A 136 -18.76 18.76 -6.62
CA LEU A 136 -18.78 19.04 -8.06
C LEU A 136 -19.89 18.30 -8.80
N THR A 137 -20.26 17.09 -8.35
CA THR A 137 -21.35 16.31 -8.95
C THR A 137 -22.72 16.79 -8.51
N LEU A 138 -22.91 17.08 -7.22
CA LEU A 138 -24.19 17.59 -6.71
C LEU A 138 -24.62 18.92 -7.36
N ASN A 139 -23.67 19.73 -7.80
CA ASN A 139 -23.92 21.01 -8.45
C ASN A 139 -24.01 20.95 -9.98
N SER A 140 -23.86 19.76 -10.57
CA SER A 140 -23.86 19.60 -12.02
C SER A 140 -25.25 19.21 -12.54
N ARG A 141 -25.57 19.64 -13.77
CA ARG A 141 -26.85 19.35 -14.45
C ARG A 141 -26.70 18.25 -15.50
N THR A 142 -25.66 17.43 -15.39
CA THR A 142 -25.32 16.41 -16.39
C THR A 142 -25.86 15.03 -15.98
N SER A 143 -25.74 14.03 -16.86
CA SER A 143 -26.07 12.65 -16.49
C SER A 143 -25.10 12.12 -15.44
N ASP A 144 -25.62 11.34 -14.47
CA ASP A 144 -24.86 10.63 -13.44
C ASP A 144 -23.64 9.87 -13.98
N THR A 145 -23.74 9.31 -15.19
CA THR A 145 -22.64 8.58 -15.83
C THR A 145 -21.50 9.50 -16.23
N ILE A 146 -21.81 10.69 -16.75
CA ILE A 146 -20.81 11.69 -17.16
C ILE A 146 -20.07 12.20 -15.91
N GLU A 147 -20.80 12.41 -14.83
CA GLU A 147 -20.26 12.87 -13.55
C GLU A 147 -19.34 11.84 -12.90
N LEU A 148 -19.74 10.57 -12.93
CA LEU A 148 -18.90 9.46 -12.50
C LEU A 148 -17.58 9.41 -13.28
N VAL A 149 -17.64 9.48 -14.61
CA VAL A 149 -16.44 9.48 -15.45
C VAL A 149 -15.57 10.70 -15.15
N LYS A 150 -16.13 11.90 -15.03
CA LYS A 150 -15.39 13.11 -14.65
C LYS A 150 -14.63 12.94 -13.34
N ARG A 151 -15.28 12.37 -12.30
CA ARG A 151 -14.62 12.11 -11.01
C ARG A 151 -13.45 11.16 -11.14
N ILE A 152 -13.60 10.08 -11.90
CA ILE A 152 -12.52 9.11 -12.16
C ILE A 152 -11.38 9.82 -12.89
N LEU A 153 -11.67 10.56 -13.96
CA LEU A 153 -10.64 11.26 -14.73
C LEU A 153 -9.89 12.31 -13.88
N MET A 154 -10.59 13.09 -13.06
CA MET A 154 -9.95 14.05 -12.16
C MET A 154 -9.07 13.35 -11.13
N ASP A 155 -9.54 12.25 -10.55
CA ASP A 155 -8.75 11.47 -9.60
C ASP A 155 -7.48 10.90 -10.25
N GLN A 156 -7.59 10.33 -11.45
CA GLN A 156 -6.47 9.70 -12.14
C GLN A 156 -5.48 10.71 -12.74
N PHE A 157 -5.93 11.87 -13.22
CA PHE A 157 -5.02 12.84 -13.85
C PHE A 157 -4.49 13.90 -12.89
N LEU A 158 -5.18 14.19 -11.79
CA LEU A 158 -4.74 15.19 -10.81
C LEU A 158 -4.22 14.51 -9.54
N PHE A 159 -5.05 13.69 -8.90
CA PHE A 159 -4.73 13.18 -7.58
C PHE A 159 -3.68 12.06 -7.60
N ALA A 160 -3.81 11.09 -8.50
CA ALA A 160 -2.89 9.96 -8.55
C ALA A 160 -1.42 10.36 -8.84
N PRO A 161 -1.10 11.24 -9.82
CA PRO A 161 0.27 11.67 -10.08
C PRO A 161 0.85 12.44 -8.90
N ILE A 162 0.10 13.42 -8.38
CA ILE A 162 0.53 14.27 -7.27
C ILE A 162 0.72 13.43 -6.00
N GLY A 163 -0.24 12.57 -5.69
CA GLY A 163 -0.20 11.65 -4.55
C GLY A 163 1.00 10.70 -4.61
N LEU A 164 1.32 10.19 -5.80
CA LEU A 164 2.49 9.34 -6.01
C LEU A 164 3.81 10.10 -5.80
N VAL A 165 3.91 11.35 -6.26
CA VAL A 165 5.08 12.21 -5.98
C VAL A 165 5.25 12.40 -4.47
N PHE A 166 4.18 12.79 -3.76
CA PHE A 166 4.21 12.99 -2.32
C PHE A 166 4.61 11.73 -1.58
N PHE A 167 4.08 10.59 -1.98
CA PHE A 167 4.43 9.29 -1.41
C PHE A 167 5.92 8.98 -1.57
N LEU A 168 6.47 9.10 -2.78
CA LEU A 168 7.88 8.82 -3.05
C LEU A 168 8.80 9.76 -2.25
N ILE A 169 8.43 11.04 -2.14
CA ILE A 169 9.18 12.02 -1.35
C ILE A 169 9.12 11.66 0.14
N PHE A 170 7.93 11.43 0.70
CA PHE A 170 7.75 11.10 2.12
C PHE A 170 8.55 9.86 2.52
N MET A 171 8.46 8.82 1.70
CA MET A 171 9.17 7.56 1.94
C MET A 171 10.69 7.74 1.82
N SER A 172 11.17 8.54 0.88
CA SER A 172 12.61 8.77 0.71
C SER A 172 13.22 9.67 1.79
N LEU A 173 12.48 10.69 2.24
CA LEU A 173 12.92 11.55 3.34
C LEU A 173 13.04 10.76 4.65
N THR A 174 12.07 9.90 4.92
CA THR A 174 12.06 9.10 6.14
C THR A 174 13.07 7.95 6.10
N GLU A 175 13.44 7.44 4.92
CA GLU A 175 14.49 6.42 4.72
C GLU A 175 15.94 6.93 4.82
N GLU A 176 16.15 8.23 5.11
CA GLU A 176 17.48 8.87 5.10
C GLU A 176 18.23 8.68 3.76
N LEU A 177 17.48 8.49 2.67
CA LEU A 177 18.10 8.33 1.36
C LEU A 177 18.67 9.66 0.88
N ASN A 178 19.89 9.62 0.37
CA ASN A 178 20.52 10.78 -0.25
C ASN A 178 19.62 11.33 -1.40
N LYS A 179 19.51 12.65 -1.52
CA LYS A 179 18.72 13.35 -2.57
C LYS A 179 19.02 12.82 -3.98
N LYS A 180 20.26 12.40 -4.25
CA LYS A 180 20.66 11.76 -5.52
C LYS A 180 19.96 10.42 -5.77
N LYS A 181 19.79 9.59 -4.73
CA LYS A 181 19.08 8.30 -4.82
C LYS A 181 17.58 8.51 -5.06
N LEU A 182 16.96 9.49 -4.40
CA LEU A 182 15.57 9.87 -4.65
C LEU A 182 15.37 10.30 -6.12
N LYS A 183 16.23 11.18 -6.65
CA LYS A 183 16.12 11.64 -8.05
C LYS A 183 16.21 10.49 -9.05
N ASN A 184 17.13 9.55 -8.82
CA ASN A 184 17.28 8.37 -9.68
C ASN A 184 16.07 7.46 -9.59
N ARG A 185 15.57 7.18 -8.37
CA ARG A 185 14.36 6.38 -8.12
C ARG A 185 13.14 7.00 -8.80
N PHE A 186 12.99 8.32 -8.67
CA PHE A 186 11.90 9.04 -9.32
C PHE A 186 11.99 8.90 -10.85
N ARG A 187 13.17 9.10 -11.44
CA ARG A 187 13.35 9.01 -12.89
C ARG A 187 13.10 7.59 -13.43
N GLN A 188 13.45 6.56 -12.66
CA GLN A 188 13.35 5.16 -13.09
C GLN A 188 11.96 4.56 -12.81
N ASP A 189 11.42 4.80 -11.61
CA ASP A 189 10.24 4.08 -11.14
C ASP A 189 8.95 4.88 -11.33
N TYR A 190 8.96 6.23 -11.29
CA TYR A 190 7.73 7.03 -11.24
C TYR A 190 6.78 6.75 -12.41
N ILE A 191 7.28 6.81 -13.65
CA ILE A 191 6.47 6.58 -14.85
C ILE A 191 5.96 5.13 -14.88
N SER A 192 6.80 4.19 -14.49
CA SER A 192 6.48 2.76 -14.45
C SER A 192 5.36 2.48 -13.44
N ILE A 193 5.45 3.06 -12.24
CA ILE A 193 4.42 2.95 -11.20
C ILE A 193 3.12 3.59 -11.66
N LEU A 194 3.20 4.77 -12.26
CA LEU A 194 2.03 5.50 -12.71
C LEU A 194 1.27 4.74 -13.81
N LYS A 195 1.98 4.08 -14.72
CA LYS A 195 1.36 3.22 -15.75
C LYS A 195 0.58 2.07 -15.12
N VAL A 196 1.18 1.35 -14.16
CA VAL A 196 0.50 0.26 -13.45
C VAL A 196 -0.69 0.80 -12.66
N ASN A 197 -0.54 2.01 -12.07
CA ASN A 197 -1.62 2.66 -11.36
C ASN A 197 -2.84 2.87 -12.28
N TYR A 198 -2.62 3.36 -13.49
CA TYR A 198 -3.66 3.57 -14.50
C TYR A 198 -4.30 2.30 -15.06
N CYS A 199 -3.70 1.13 -14.91
CA CYS A 199 -4.35 -0.11 -15.33
C CYS A 199 -5.35 -0.63 -14.28
N VAL A 200 -5.09 -0.38 -13.00
CA VAL A 200 -5.79 -1.06 -11.90
C VAL A 200 -6.76 -0.12 -11.18
N TRP A 201 -6.30 1.10 -10.86
CA TRP A 201 -7.05 2.03 -10.01
C TRP A 201 -8.29 2.65 -10.67
N PRO A 202 -8.37 2.90 -11.99
CA PRO A 202 -9.61 3.40 -12.58
C PRO A 202 -10.81 2.47 -12.37
N ILE A 203 -10.60 1.15 -12.43
CA ILE A 203 -11.66 0.15 -12.21
C ILE A 203 -12.09 0.17 -10.74
N ILE A 204 -11.14 0.22 -9.82
CA ILE A 204 -11.42 0.33 -8.38
C ILE A 204 -12.16 1.63 -8.08
N GLN A 205 -11.75 2.75 -8.68
CA GLN A 205 -12.40 4.05 -8.48
C GLN A 205 -13.80 4.10 -9.08
N LEU A 206 -14.04 3.39 -10.19
CA LEU A 206 -15.39 3.22 -10.72
C LEU A 206 -16.30 2.54 -9.70
N ILE A 207 -15.84 1.45 -9.08
CA ILE A 207 -16.60 0.76 -8.03
C ILE A 207 -16.81 1.68 -6.83
N ASN A 208 -15.74 2.38 -6.41
CA ASN A 208 -15.75 3.28 -5.27
C ASN A 208 -16.77 4.41 -5.43
N PHE A 209 -16.70 5.16 -6.54
CA PHE A 209 -17.57 6.32 -6.74
C PHE A 209 -19.01 5.94 -7.11
N LYS A 210 -19.23 4.75 -7.68
CA LYS A 210 -20.57 4.28 -8.05
C LYS A 210 -21.32 3.62 -6.89
N TYR A 211 -20.65 2.80 -6.09
CA TYR A 211 -21.31 1.94 -5.10
C TYR A 211 -20.99 2.29 -3.64
N ILE A 212 -19.87 2.95 -3.37
CA ILE A 212 -19.41 3.19 -1.99
C ILE A 212 -19.83 4.60 -1.54
N PRO A 213 -20.60 4.72 -0.43
CA PRO A 213 -20.94 6.02 0.15
C PRO A 213 -19.69 6.81 0.56
N LEU A 214 -19.72 8.15 0.45
CA LEU A 214 -18.57 9.04 0.69
C LEU A 214 -17.79 8.72 1.99
N LYS A 215 -18.52 8.45 3.08
CA LYS A 215 -17.95 8.10 4.39
C LYS A 215 -17.11 6.81 4.43
N TYR A 216 -17.25 5.92 3.44
CA TYR A 216 -16.54 4.64 3.36
C TYR A 216 -15.54 4.59 2.20
N GLN A 217 -15.46 5.62 1.35
CA GLN A 217 -14.62 5.60 0.15
C GLN A 217 -13.13 5.45 0.49
N ILE A 218 -12.65 6.19 1.50
CA ILE A 218 -11.22 6.13 1.88
C ILE A 218 -10.87 4.78 2.56
N PRO A 219 -11.64 4.29 3.56
CA PRO A 219 -11.39 2.96 4.13
C PRO A 219 -11.48 1.83 3.10
N PHE A 220 -12.41 1.93 2.14
CA PHE A 220 -12.54 0.97 1.05
C PHE A 220 -11.25 0.92 0.21
N LEU A 221 -10.79 2.07 -0.29
CA LEU A 221 -9.57 2.14 -1.09
C LEU A 221 -8.33 1.65 -0.34
N ASN A 222 -8.18 2.04 0.93
CA ASN A 222 -7.07 1.56 1.76
C ASN A 222 -7.13 0.06 2.02
N SER A 223 -8.32 -0.53 2.13
CA SER A 223 -8.49 -1.98 2.23
C SER A 223 -8.07 -2.69 0.93
N VAL A 224 -8.45 -2.15 -0.23
CA VAL A 224 -7.99 -2.67 -1.53
C VAL A 224 -6.46 -2.56 -1.66
N SER A 225 -5.84 -1.48 -1.17
CA SER A 225 -4.38 -1.35 -1.12
C SER A 225 -3.71 -2.45 -0.30
N VAL A 226 -4.31 -2.90 0.81
CA VAL A 226 -3.78 -4.03 1.59
C VAL A 226 -3.77 -5.29 0.75
N PHE A 227 -4.87 -5.60 0.06
CA PHE A 227 -4.95 -6.77 -0.82
C PHE A 227 -3.96 -6.68 -1.98
N TRP A 228 -3.82 -5.49 -2.59
CA TRP A 228 -2.86 -5.24 -3.65
C TRP A 228 -1.41 -5.50 -3.18
N THR A 229 -1.05 -4.99 -2.00
CA THR A 229 0.26 -5.23 -1.38
C THR A 229 0.53 -6.72 -1.17
N ILE A 230 -0.47 -7.46 -0.66
CA ILE A 230 -0.35 -8.91 -0.46
C ILE A 230 -0.15 -9.62 -1.81
N TYR A 231 -0.98 -9.28 -2.80
CA TYR A 231 -0.93 -9.88 -4.14
C TYR A 231 0.43 -9.66 -4.81
N LEU A 232 0.93 -8.42 -4.81
CA LEU A 232 2.25 -8.10 -5.37
C LEU A 232 3.36 -8.85 -4.64
N SER A 233 3.33 -8.84 -3.30
CA SER A 233 4.33 -9.55 -2.51
C SER A 233 4.30 -11.05 -2.80
N MET A 234 3.14 -11.67 -3.03
CA MET A 234 3.05 -13.08 -3.44
C MET A 234 3.51 -13.32 -4.89
N ASN A 235 3.22 -12.43 -5.83
CA ASN A 235 3.63 -12.66 -7.23
C ASN A 235 5.14 -12.48 -7.45
N ASP A 236 5.79 -11.64 -6.65
CA ASP A 236 7.26 -11.65 -6.54
C ASP A 236 7.80 -13.06 -6.16
N SER A 237 6.98 -13.90 -5.49
CA SER A 237 7.34 -15.27 -5.13
C SER A 237 7.29 -16.23 -6.31
N LYS A 238 6.26 -16.12 -7.16
CA LYS A 238 5.99 -17.05 -8.27
C LYS A 238 6.96 -16.92 -9.44
N MET A 239 7.60 -15.77 -9.62
CA MET A 239 8.69 -15.61 -10.60
C MET A 239 10.06 -16.05 -10.07
N SER A 240 10.13 -16.43 -8.78
CA SER A 240 11.38 -16.84 -8.13
C SER A 240 11.43 -18.32 -7.74
N LEU A 241 10.41 -19.09 -8.14
CA LEU A 241 10.30 -20.54 -8.06
C LEU A 241 10.23 -21.10 -9.49
#